data_AF-A0A7G1IP79-F1
#
_entry.id   AF-A0A7G1IP79-F1
#
_cell.length_a   1.000
_cell.length_b   1.000
_cell.length_c   1.000
_cell.angle_alpha   90.00
_cell.angle_beta   90.00
_cell.angle_gamma   90.00
#
_symmetry.space_group_name_H-M   'P 1'
#
loop_
_entity.id
_entity.type
_entity.pdbx_description
1 polymer ?
#
loop_
_entity_poly.entity_id
_entity_poly.type
_entity_poly.pdbx_seq_one_letter_code
_entity_poly.pdbx_strand_id
1 'polypeptide(L)'
;MATETAPGALQQLPSTSVSDAGANYRIARFVAAVAGLLGTILALATPLLPVEQTTAQLKWPQSGTLTSVEAPLIGYVATELNITVPCRAAAGLAGPQNTGKTVLLSTVPKQAPNAVDRGLLIQRANDDLVLVVRNVPVVSAPLSQVLSPACQQLTFTAHADKVAAEFVGLKQGPNAEHPGEPLRGERGGYDFRPQIVGVFTDLSGPTPPGLSFSATVDTRYSSSPTPLKMAAMILGLLSTAVALVALHVLDTADGTRHRRILPQRWWSIGGLDALVIAVLVWWHFVGANTSDDGYILTMARVSEHAGYMANYYRWFGTPEAPFGWYYDLLAMWAHVSTASVWMRLPTLAMALTCWWLISREVIPVSATPSNTAALRRGRRRACSWRCGCR
;
A
#
# COMPACT_ATOMS: atom_id res chain seq x y z
N MET A 1 -81.45 -33.63 37.99
CA MET A 1 -80.10 -33.85 37.45
C MET A 1 -79.69 -32.60 36.72
N ALA A 2 -78.82 -31.80 37.35
CA ALA A 2 -78.19 -30.64 36.74
C ALA A 2 -76.92 -31.11 36.03
N THR A 3 -76.68 -30.64 34.82
CA THR A 3 -75.40 -30.78 34.13
C THR A 3 -74.89 -29.39 33.80
N GLU A 4 -73.82 -29.03 34.48
CA GLU A 4 -73.08 -27.77 34.36
C GLU A 4 -72.46 -27.63 32.96
N THR A 5 -72.52 -26.41 32.42
CA THR A 5 -71.74 -25.99 31.26
C THR A 5 -70.55 -25.18 31.76
N ALA A 6 -69.34 -25.73 31.61
CA ALA A 6 -68.09 -25.02 31.87
C ALA A 6 -67.68 -24.20 30.62
N PRO A 7 -67.32 -22.91 30.74
CA PRO A 7 -66.76 -22.15 29.63
C PRO A 7 -65.26 -22.46 29.46
N GLY A 8 -64.88 -22.83 28.23
CA GLY A 8 -63.49 -23.08 27.83
C GLY A 8 -62.61 -21.83 27.94
N ALA A 9 -61.41 -22.04 28.48
CA ALA A 9 -60.41 -21.02 28.76
C ALA A 9 -59.98 -20.24 27.50
N LEU A 10 -60.07 -18.91 27.57
CA LEU A 10 -59.37 -18.00 26.66
C LEU A 10 -57.87 -18.08 26.97
N GLN A 11 -57.11 -18.67 26.06
CA GLN A 11 -55.66 -18.73 26.12
C GLN A 11 -55.10 -17.31 25.95
N GLN A 12 -54.64 -16.70 27.05
CA GLN A 12 -53.94 -15.41 27.06
C GLN A 12 -52.66 -15.53 26.23
N LEU A 13 -52.59 -14.79 25.12
CA LEU A 13 -51.34 -14.50 24.43
C LEU A 13 -50.42 -13.75 25.40
N PRO A 14 -49.10 -14.07 25.44
CA PRO A 14 -48.18 -13.44 26.37
C PRO A 14 -48.10 -11.95 26.08
N SER A 15 -48.68 -11.13 26.97
CA SER A 15 -48.55 -9.69 26.97
C SER A 15 -47.17 -9.33 27.50
N THR A 16 -46.23 -8.97 26.62
CA THR A 16 -44.99 -8.30 27.04
C THR A 16 -45.37 -7.01 27.76
N SER A 17 -45.01 -6.90 29.03
CA SER A 17 -45.37 -5.76 29.86
C SER A 17 -44.66 -4.49 29.34
N VAL A 18 -45.36 -3.35 29.37
CA VAL A 18 -44.85 -2.04 28.91
C VAL A 18 -43.56 -1.63 29.65
N SER A 19 -43.35 -2.17 30.84
CA SER A 19 -42.14 -2.05 31.68
C SER A 19 -40.89 -2.69 31.08
N ASP A 20 -41.00 -3.88 30.47
CA ASP A 20 -39.86 -4.60 29.89
C ASP A 20 -39.34 -3.91 28.62
N ALA A 21 -40.26 -3.34 27.83
CA ALA A 21 -39.92 -2.54 26.66
C ALA A 21 -39.08 -1.31 27.04
N GLY A 22 -39.51 -0.55 28.06
CA GLY A 22 -38.78 0.64 28.53
C GLY A 22 -37.38 0.35 29.08
N ALA A 23 -37.17 -0.79 29.76
CA ALA A 23 -35.86 -1.22 30.24
C ALA A 23 -34.93 -1.61 29.08
N ASN A 24 -35.43 -2.35 28.09
CA ASN A 24 -34.66 -2.78 26.92
C ASN A 24 -34.16 -1.59 26.09
N TYR A 25 -34.96 -0.53 25.93
CA TYR A 25 -34.53 0.67 25.19
C TYR A 25 -33.45 1.49 25.92
N ARG A 26 -33.48 1.53 27.26
CA ARG A 26 -32.41 2.17 28.03
C ARG A 26 -31.08 1.43 27.87
N ILE A 27 -31.12 0.09 27.88
CA ILE A 27 -29.94 -0.75 27.65
C ILE A 27 -29.42 -0.54 26.22
N ALA A 28 -30.29 -0.58 25.21
CA ALA A 28 -29.89 -0.37 23.81
C ALA A 28 -29.23 1.00 23.60
N ARG A 29 -29.77 2.07 24.22
CA ARG A 29 -29.17 3.41 24.17
C ARG A 29 -27.78 3.46 24.79
N PHE A 30 -27.59 2.81 25.94
CA PHE A 30 -26.29 2.75 26.60
C PHE A 30 -25.28 1.95 25.77
N VAL A 31 -25.69 0.78 25.27
CA VAL A 31 -24.85 -0.07 24.40
C VAL A 31 -24.45 0.67 23.13
N ALA A 32 -25.38 1.33 22.45
CA ALA A 32 -25.08 2.11 21.25
C ALA A 32 -24.03 3.20 21.50
N ALA A 33 -24.17 3.95 22.60
CA ALA A 33 -23.22 5.00 22.97
C ALA A 33 -21.84 4.44 23.29
N VAL A 34 -21.75 3.43 24.15
CA VAL A 34 -20.47 2.85 24.59
C VAL A 34 -19.77 2.14 23.43
N ALA A 35 -20.48 1.29 22.70
CA ALA A 35 -19.91 0.56 21.56
C ALA A 35 -19.52 1.52 20.42
N GLY A 36 -20.32 2.56 20.16
CA GLY A 36 -19.99 3.59 19.16
C GLY A 36 -18.74 4.39 19.53
N LEU A 37 -18.63 4.82 20.79
CA LEU A 37 -17.43 5.51 21.29
C LEU A 37 -16.20 4.61 21.24
N LEU A 38 -16.31 3.36 21.69
CA LEU A 38 -15.23 2.39 21.67
C LEU A 38 -14.76 2.11 20.23
N GLY A 39 -15.70 1.85 19.31
CA GLY A 39 -15.40 1.65 17.89
C GLY A 39 -14.70 2.85 17.27
N THR A 40 -15.16 4.07 17.59
CA THR A 40 -14.55 5.32 17.11
C THR A 40 -13.12 5.48 17.62
N ILE A 41 -12.89 5.27 18.92
CA ILE A 41 -11.57 5.39 19.53
C ILE A 41 -10.60 4.36 18.94
N LEU A 42 -11.02 3.10 18.79
CA LEU A 42 -10.19 2.05 18.21
C LEU A 42 -9.86 2.31 16.74
N ALA A 43 -10.82 2.81 15.96
CA ALA A 43 -10.60 3.17 14.56
C ALA A 43 -9.58 4.32 14.42
N LEU A 44 -9.69 5.36 15.26
CA LEU A 44 -8.75 6.49 15.28
C LEU A 44 -7.36 6.09 15.79
N ALA A 45 -7.28 5.13 16.71
CA ALA A 45 -6.01 4.62 17.23
C ALA A 45 -5.29 3.70 16.23
N THR A 46 -6.03 2.99 15.37
CA THR A 46 -5.49 1.94 14.47
C THR A 46 -4.29 2.40 13.63
N PRO A 47 -4.26 3.59 12.99
CA PRO A 47 -3.10 4.04 12.23
C PRO A 47 -1.82 4.23 13.06
N LEU A 48 -1.96 4.52 14.36
CA LEU A 48 -0.84 4.79 15.29
C LEU A 48 -0.33 3.53 15.98
N LEU A 49 -1.05 2.42 15.89
CA LEU A 49 -0.65 1.15 16.49
C LEU A 49 0.52 0.50 15.73
N PRO A 50 1.43 -0.18 16.46
CA PRO A 50 2.67 -0.72 15.91
C PRO A 50 2.45 -1.82 14.87
N VAL A 51 3.42 -1.94 13.98
CA VAL A 51 3.52 -2.95 12.92
C VAL A 51 4.88 -3.64 13.00
N GLU A 52 4.98 -4.86 12.49
CA GLU A 52 6.24 -5.60 12.38
C GLU A 52 6.78 -5.48 10.95
N GLN A 53 7.94 -4.85 10.79
CA GLN A 53 8.60 -4.71 9.49
C GLN A 53 9.61 -5.85 9.28
N THR A 54 9.57 -6.46 8.10
CA THR A 54 10.61 -7.42 7.70
C THR A 54 11.78 -6.66 7.07
N THR A 55 12.97 -6.74 7.65
CA THR A 55 14.16 -6.02 7.16
C THR A 55 15.03 -6.92 6.27
N ALA A 56 15.60 -6.34 5.21
CA ALA A 56 16.48 -7.04 4.28
C ALA A 56 17.80 -6.29 4.09
N GLN A 57 18.90 -7.04 4.02
CA GLN A 57 20.23 -6.50 3.76
C GLN A 57 20.90 -7.27 2.62
N LEU A 58 21.48 -6.53 1.68
CA LEU A 58 22.32 -7.08 0.63
C LEU A 58 23.77 -7.09 1.13
N LYS A 59 24.32 -8.29 1.31
CA LYS A 59 25.73 -8.51 1.68
C LYS A 59 26.48 -9.12 0.52
N TRP A 60 27.66 -8.58 0.24
CA TRP A 60 28.60 -9.12 -0.73
C TRP A 60 30.03 -8.98 -0.17
N PRO A 61 30.91 -9.98 -0.37
CA PRO A 61 30.72 -11.24 -1.12
C PRO A 61 29.95 -12.34 -0.37
N GLN A 62 29.41 -13.34 -1.09
CA GLN A 62 28.53 -14.39 -0.52
C GLN A 62 29.16 -15.79 -0.43
N SER A 63 30.06 -16.15 -1.35
CA SER A 63 30.61 -17.52 -1.46
C SER A 63 32.14 -17.57 -1.38
N GLY A 64 32.76 -16.58 -0.76
CA GLY A 64 34.23 -16.48 -0.66
C GLY A 64 34.93 -16.24 -2.00
N THR A 65 34.18 -15.97 -3.06
CA THR A 65 34.65 -15.65 -4.40
C THR A 65 34.16 -14.27 -4.83
N LEU A 66 34.96 -13.63 -5.69
CA LEU A 66 34.60 -12.37 -6.35
C LEU A 66 33.70 -12.68 -7.54
N THR A 67 32.42 -12.89 -7.27
CA THR A 67 31.38 -13.06 -8.28
C THR A 67 30.43 -11.88 -8.24
N SER A 68 30.01 -11.41 -9.42
CA SER A 68 28.99 -10.37 -9.51
C SER A 68 27.62 -10.95 -9.13
N VAL A 69 26.79 -10.15 -8.46
CA VAL A 69 25.44 -10.53 -8.04
C VAL A 69 24.42 -9.52 -8.52
N GLU A 70 23.25 -9.98 -8.93
CA GLU A 70 22.14 -9.14 -9.36
C GLU A 70 21.17 -8.93 -8.20
N ALA A 71 20.81 -7.67 -7.96
CA ALA A 71 19.87 -7.27 -6.92
C ALA A 71 19.20 -5.95 -7.31
N PRO A 72 18.27 -5.97 -8.29
CA PRO A 72 17.53 -4.79 -8.71
C PRO A 72 16.57 -4.30 -7.61
N LEU A 73 16.88 -3.15 -6.99
CA LEU A 73 16.00 -2.53 -6.01
C LEU A 73 14.90 -1.72 -6.70
N ILE A 74 13.63 -2.05 -6.43
CA ILE A 74 12.47 -1.28 -6.93
C ILE A 74 12.47 0.17 -6.42
N GLY A 75 12.94 0.40 -5.20
CA GLY A 75 13.13 1.72 -4.59
C GLY A 75 14.34 2.49 -5.12
N TYR A 76 15.09 1.90 -6.06
CA TYR A 76 16.35 2.36 -6.67
C TYR A 76 17.54 2.49 -5.72
N VAL A 77 17.36 3.02 -4.52
CA VAL A 77 18.42 3.28 -3.53
C VAL A 77 18.20 2.47 -2.25
N ALA A 78 19.30 2.15 -1.58
CA ALA A 78 19.28 1.62 -0.21
C ALA A 78 19.06 2.75 0.81
N THR A 79 18.60 2.43 2.02
CA THR A 79 18.52 3.40 3.12
C THR A 79 19.91 3.77 3.63
N GLU A 80 20.80 2.79 3.66
CA GLU A 80 22.20 2.90 4.06
C GLU A 80 23.05 1.97 3.19
N LEU A 81 24.23 2.44 2.81
CA LEU A 81 25.21 1.66 2.07
C LEU A 81 26.59 1.87 2.69
N ASN A 82 27.24 0.77 3.06
CA ASN A 82 28.60 0.73 3.61
C ASN A 82 29.46 -0.20 2.75
N ILE A 83 30.61 0.29 2.32
CA ILE A 83 31.58 -0.47 1.52
C ILE A 83 32.96 -0.31 2.14
N THR A 84 33.64 -1.43 2.34
CA THR A 84 35.05 -1.48 2.74
C THR A 84 35.82 -2.32 1.73
N VAL A 85 36.85 -1.73 1.13
CA VAL A 85 37.69 -2.39 0.13
C VAL A 85 39.15 -2.31 0.55
N PRO A 86 39.82 -3.43 0.88
CA PRO A 86 41.26 -3.43 1.15
C PRO A 86 42.03 -2.88 -0.05
N CYS A 87 43.01 -1.99 0.17
CA CYS A 87 43.70 -1.35 -0.97
C CYS A 87 44.44 -2.37 -1.85
N ARG A 88 44.89 -3.49 -1.26
CA ARG A 88 45.49 -4.62 -2.00
C ARG A 88 44.55 -5.24 -3.04
N ALA A 89 43.23 -5.12 -2.89
CA ALA A 89 42.27 -5.61 -3.88
C ALA A 89 42.41 -4.89 -5.22
N ALA A 90 42.85 -3.62 -5.22
CA ALA A 90 43.11 -2.85 -6.43
C ALA A 90 44.26 -3.43 -7.29
N ALA A 91 45.10 -4.31 -6.72
CA ALA A 91 46.17 -4.97 -7.48
C ALA A 91 45.62 -5.82 -8.64
N GLY A 92 44.39 -6.34 -8.52
CA GLY A 92 43.72 -7.09 -9.58
C GLY A 92 43.33 -6.25 -10.81
N LEU A 93 43.36 -4.92 -10.69
CA LEU A 93 43.18 -3.99 -11.81
C LEU A 93 44.50 -3.53 -12.43
N ALA A 94 45.62 -3.76 -11.74
CA ALA A 94 46.94 -3.33 -12.17
C ALA A 94 47.62 -4.39 -13.04
N GLY A 95 48.53 -3.94 -13.90
CA GLY A 95 49.42 -4.78 -14.70
C GLY A 95 48.99 -5.01 -16.16
N PRO A 96 49.93 -5.45 -17.03
CA PRO A 96 49.72 -5.53 -18.47
C PRO A 96 48.61 -6.52 -18.88
N GLN A 97 48.46 -7.60 -18.11
CA GLN A 97 47.49 -8.67 -18.34
C GLN A 97 46.04 -8.27 -17.97
N ASN A 98 45.86 -7.14 -17.26
CA ASN A 98 44.57 -6.68 -16.74
C ASN A 98 44.10 -5.38 -17.42
N THR A 99 44.59 -5.08 -18.62
CA THR A 99 44.25 -3.86 -19.39
C THR A 99 42.75 -3.75 -19.69
N GLY A 100 42.02 -4.87 -19.81
CA GLY A 100 40.56 -4.87 -19.99
C GLY A 100 39.73 -4.75 -18.70
N LYS A 101 40.34 -4.87 -17.52
CA LYS A 101 39.67 -4.75 -16.21
C LYS A 101 39.76 -3.30 -15.73
N THR A 102 38.61 -2.69 -15.48
CA THR A 102 38.50 -1.27 -15.13
C THR A 102 37.76 -1.05 -13.83
N VAL A 103 36.86 -1.94 -13.44
CA VAL A 103 35.98 -1.75 -12.28
C VAL A 103 36.33 -2.71 -11.16
N LEU A 104 36.65 -2.14 -9.99
CA LEU A 104 36.88 -2.88 -8.75
C LEU A 104 35.54 -3.33 -8.15
N LEU A 105 34.59 -2.38 -8.09
CA LEU A 105 33.25 -2.58 -7.58
C LEU A 105 32.33 -1.54 -8.22
N SER A 106 31.13 -1.95 -8.64
CA SER A 106 30.07 -1.05 -9.05
C SER A 106 28.69 -1.54 -8.63
N THR A 107 27.77 -0.61 -8.40
CA THR A 107 26.35 -0.92 -8.14
C THR A 107 25.51 -1.07 -9.41
N VAL A 108 26.13 -0.84 -10.58
CA VAL A 108 25.51 -0.90 -11.92
C VAL A 108 26.47 -1.56 -12.92
N PRO A 109 25.98 -2.21 -13.99
CA PRO A 109 26.86 -2.70 -15.05
C PRO A 109 27.57 -1.54 -15.75
N LYS A 110 28.90 -1.61 -15.85
CA LYS A 110 29.73 -0.53 -16.41
C LYS A 110 29.45 -0.22 -17.89
N GLN A 111 28.87 -1.18 -18.62
CA GLN A 111 28.52 -1.03 -20.04
C GLN A 111 27.21 -0.25 -20.24
N ALA A 112 26.44 -0.01 -19.18
CA ALA A 112 25.17 0.71 -19.30
C ALA A 112 25.43 2.20 -19.62
N PRO A 113 24.67 2.81 -20.57
CA PRO A 113 24.93 4.17 -21.03
C PRO A 113 24.99 5.23 -19.91
N ASN A 114 24.10 5.10 -18.90
CA ASN A 114 23.98 6.04 -17.80
C ASN A 114 24.53 5.48 -16.47
N ALA A 115 25.46 4.51 -16.54
CA ALA A 115 26.03 3.87 -15.35
C ALA A 115 26.66 4.91 -14.41
N VAL A 116 27.49 5.80 -14.97
CA VAL A 116 28.21 6.83 -14.21
C VAL A 116 27.25 7.84 -13.58
N ASP A 117 26.14 8.18 -14.25
CA ASP A 117 25.18 9.19 -13.80
C ASP A 117 24.26 8.72 -12.67
N ARG A 118 24.10 7.40 -12.50
CA ARG A 118 23.10 6.83 -11.59
C ARG A 118 23.68 5.99 -10.47
N GLY A 119 24.75 5.25 -10.74
CA GLY A 119 25.32 4.29 -9.80
C GLY A 119 26.52 4.82 -9.01
N LEU A 120 27.18 3.88 -8.35
CA LEU A 120 28.51 4.03 -7.78
C LEU A 120 29.49 3.17 -8.58
N LEU A 121 30.65 3.73 -8.90
CA LEU A 121 31.74 3.04 -9.57
C LEU A 121 33.03 3.32 -8.82
N ILE A 122 33.70 2.26 -8.36
CA ILE A 122 35.10 2.28 -7.94
C ILE A 122 35.88 1.72 -9.12
N GLN A 123 36.50 2.60 -9.90
CA GLN A 123 37.12 2.24 -11.17
C GLN A 123 38.49 2.87 -11.35
N ARG A 124 39.34 2.17 -12.10
CA ARG A 124 40.58 2.71 -12.60
C ARG A 124 40.30 3.60 -13.81
N ALA A 125 40.67 4.87 -13.70
CA ALA A 125 40.69 5.83 -14.80
C ALA A 125 42.16 6.21 -15.04
N ASN A 126 42.73 5.76 -16.15
CA ASN A 126 44.18 5.85 -16.41
C ASN A 126 45.00 5.22 -15.26
N ASP A 127 45.86 5.99 -14.61
CA ASP A 127 46.68 5.56 -13.47
C ASP A 127 46.08 5.90 -12.10
N ASP A 128 44.85 6.41 -12.05
CA ASP A 128 44.15 6.76 -10.82
C ASP A 128 43.02 5.76 -10.50
N LEU A 129 42.85 5.45 -9.23
CA LEU A 129 41.65 4.79 -8.71
C LEU A 129 40.67 5.87 -8.23
N VAL A 130 39.51 5.92 -8.86
CA VAL A 130 38.50 6.95 -8.62
C VAL A 130 37.21 6.30 -8.12
N LEU A 131 36.66 6.85 -7.03
CA LEU A 131 35.31 6.56 -6.59
C LEU A 131 34.37 7.66 -7.08
N VAL A 132 33.47 7.29 -7.98
CA VAL A 132 32.45 8.17 -8.55
C VAL A 132 31.07 7.72 -8.09
N VAL A 133 30.26 8.69 -7.67
CA VAL A 133 28.85 8.47 -7.32
C VAL A 133 28.01 9.49 -8.08
N ARG A 134 27.07 9.02 -8.91
CA ARG A 134 26.17 9.88 -9.69
C ARG A 134 26.89 11.00 -10.46
N ASN A 135 27.93 10.64 -11.20
CA ASN A 135 28.80 11.51 -11.98
C ASN A 135 29.60 12.55 -11.17
N VAL A 136 29.67 12.40 -9.85
CA VAL A 136 30.50 13.24 -8.98
C VAL A 136 31.66 12.40 -8.43
N PRO A 137 32.92 12.75 -8.72
CA PRO A 137 34.06 12.12 -8.06
C PRO A 137 34.08 12.54 -6.58
N VAL A 138 34.05 11.54 -5.70
CA VAL A 138 34.10 11.75 -4.24
C VAL A 138 35.55 11.75 -3.78
N VAL A 139 36.31 10.72 -4.15
CA VAL A 139 37.74 10.62 -3.82
C VAL A 139 38.50 9.95 -4.97
N SER A 140 39.76 10.36 -5.15
CA SER A 140 40.67 9.82 -6.16
C SER A 140 42.09 9.73 -5.61
N ALA A 141 42.81 8.67 -5.96
CA ALA A 141 44.21 8.49 -5.59
C ALA A 141 45.00 7.78 -6.71
N PRO A 142 46.28 8.13 -6.94
CA PRO A 142 47.14 7.38 -7.84
C PRO A 142 47.25 5.92 -7.44
N LEU A 143 47.12 5.01 -8.40
CA LEU A 143 47.15 3.57 -8.15
C LEU A 143 48.46 3.12 -7.50
N SER A 144 49.57 3.79 -7.80
CA SER A 144 50.87 3.57 -7.14
C SER A 144 50.84 3.86 -5.63
N GLN A 145 50.08 4.87 -5.20
CA GLN A 145 49.88 5.19 -3.79
C GLN A 145 48.88 4.24 -3.13
N VAL A 146 47.82 3.87 -3.83
CA VAL A 146 46.83 2.88 -3.35
C VAL A 146 47.48 1.51 -3.13
N LEU A 147 48.41 1.10 -4.00
CA LEU A 147 49.14 -0.16 -3.85
C LEU A 147 50.32 -0.08 -2.88
N SER A 148 50.62 1.11 -2.36
CA SER A 148 51.68 1.28 -1.38
C SER A 148 51.31 0.68 -0.01
N PRO A 149 52.30 0.37 0.85
CA PRO A 149 52.04 -0.10 2.22
C PRO A 149 51.28 0.91 3.10
N ALA A 150 51.20 2.19 2.69
CA ALA A 150 50.51 3.22 3.46
C ALA A 150 48.97 3.10 3.36
N CYS A 151 48.44 2.61 2.24
CA CYS A 151 47.00 2.47 2.04
C CYS A 151 46.51 1.18 2.69
N GLN A 152 45.63 1.30 3.68
CA GLN A 152 45.05 0.16 4.38
C GLN A 152 43.78 -0.33 3.68
N GLN A 153 42.79 0.56 3.57
CA GLN A 153 41.49 0.28 2.96
C GLN A 153 40.83 1.56 2.43
N LEU A 154 39.95 1.39 1.45
CA LEU A 154 38.99 2.38 1.00
C LEU A 154 37.67 2.12 1.72
N THR A 155 37.19 3.10 2.48
CA THR A 155 35.86 3.08 3.08
C THR A 155 34.94 4.02 2.33
N PHE A 156 33.68 3.62 2.18
CA PHE A 156 32.62 4.44 1.61
C PHE A 156 31.33 4.24 2.37
N THR A 157 30.68 5.35 2.71
CA THR A 157 29.36 5.36 3.33
C THR A 157 28.42 6.27 2.56
N ALA A 158 27.16 5.84 2.40
CA ALA A 158 26.12 6.63 1.79
C ALA A 158 24.84 6.62 2.62
N HIS A 159 24.46 7.83 3.02
CA HIS A 159 23.21 8.15 3.69
C HIS A 159 22.47 9.22 2.87
N ALA A 160 21.22 9.51 3.24
CA ALA A 160 20.39 10.46 2.49
C ALA A 160 20.89 11.92 2.58
N ASP A 161 21.57 12.28 3.66
CA ASP A 161 22.11 13.61 3.93
C ASP A 161 23.47 13.84 3.27
N LYS A 162 24.34 12.82 3.27
CA LYS A 162 25.67 12.88 2.69
C LYS A 162 26.24 11.53 2.28
N VAL A 163 27.22 11.58 1.39
CA VAL A 163 28.10 10.47 1.04
C VAL A 163 29.55 10.84 1.39
N ALA A 164 30.30 9.87 1.90
CA ALA A 164 31.69 10.05 2.30
C ALA A 164 32.54 8.87 1.83
N ALA A 165 33.75 9.17 1.38
CA ALA A 165 34.75 8.18 0.99
C ALA A 165 36.12 8.54 1.56
N GLU A 166 36.90 7.56 2.01
CA GLU A 166 38.23 7.78 2.54
C GLU A 166 39.20 6.66 2.15
N PHE A 167 40.39 7.02 1.67
CA PHE A 167 41.52 6.11 1.58
C PHE A 167 42.30 6.13 2.89
N VAL A 168 41.97 5.20 3.79
CA VAL A 168 42.56 5.14 5.13
C VAL A 168 44.06 4.89 5.03
N GLY A 169 44.84 5.80 5.63
CA GLY A 169 46.30 5.77 5.64
C GLY A 169 46.97 6.64 4.58
N LEU A 170 46.22 7.09 3.56
CA LEU A 170 46.70 8.09 2.61
C LEU A 170 46.36 9.52 3.08
N LYS A 171 47.20 10.47 2.69
CA LYS A 171 47.05 11.89 3.01
C LYS A 171 46.94 12.69 1.72
N GLN A 172 46.26 13.82 1.80
CA GLN A 172 46.16 14.78 0.71
C GLN A 172 47.56 15.30 0.32
N GLY A 173 47.79 15.40 -0.98
CA GLY A 173 49.05 15.86 -1.54
C GLY A 173 49.32 17.35 -1.29
N PRO A 174 50.54 17.83 -1.58
CA PRO A 174 50.95 19.21 -1.33
C PRO A 174 50.18 20.27 -2.13
N ASN A 175 49.55 19.87 -3.25
CA ASN A 175 48.77 20.76 -4.12
C ASN A 175 47.26 20.67 -3.88
N ALA A 176 46.83 19.91 -2.88
CA ALA A 176 45.42 19.80 -2.51
C ALA A 176 44.98 21.02 -1.69
N GLU A 177 43.67 21.18 -1.52
CA GLU A 177 43.09 22.28 -0.72
C GLU A 177 43.53 22.20 0.75
N HIS A 178 43.67 20.97 1.30
CA HIS A 178 44.08 20.73 2.68
C HIS A 178 45.26 19.74 2.77
N PRO A 179 46.50 20.19 2.46
CA PRO A 179 47.67 19.31 2.46
C PRO A 179 47.94 18.63 3.81
N GLY A 180 48.24 17.33 3.80
CA GLY A 180 48.59 16.57 5.00
C GLY A 180 47.41 16.05 5.84
N GLU A 181 46.18 16.47 5.53
CA GLU A 181 44.96 15.87 6.07
C GLU A 181 44.70 14.47 5.47
N PRO A 182 43.88 13.62 6.10
CA PRO A 182 43.46 12.34 5.52
C PRO A 182 42.85 12.53 4.12
N LEU A 183 43.14 11.59 3.21
CA LEU A 183 42.58 11.61 1.86
C LEU A 183 41.11 11.16 1.90
N ARG A 184 40.23 12.12 2.22
CA ARG A 184 38.79 11.95 2.39
C ARG A 184 38.05 12.92 1.48
N GLY A 185 36.94 12.46 0.93
CA GLY A 185 36.00 13.28 0.19
C GLY A 185 34.60 13.13 0.73
N GLU A 186 33.89 14.24 0.86
CA GLU A 186 32.48 14.27 1.25
C GLU A 186 31.66 15.10 0.27
N ARG A 187 30.42 14.68 0.06
CA ARG A 187 29.41 15.44 -0.68
C ARG A 187 28.11 15.41 0.11
N GLY A 188 27.56 16.59 0.38
CA GLY A 188 26.29 16.78 1.09
C GLY A 188 25.46 17.88 0.42
N GLY A 189 24.29 18.18 0.99
CA GLY A 189 23.36 19.19 0.45
C GLY A 189 22.46 18.67 -0.69
N TYR A 190 22.59 17.39 -1.04
CA TYR A 190 21.74 16.68 -1.99
C TYR A 190 21.80 15.17 -1.71
N ASP A 191 20.77 14.41 -2.10
CA ASP A 191 20.74 12.95 -1.95
C ASP A 191 21.58 12.27 -3.03
N PHE A 192 22.81 11.93 -2.66
CA PHE A 192 23.78 11.28 -3.54
C PHE A 192 23.75 9.74 -3.48
N ARG A 193 22.78 9.12 -2.79
CA ARG A 193 22.75 7.64 -2.72
C ARG A 193 22.70 7.02 -4.13
N PRO A 194 23.58 6.03 -4.41
CA PRO A 194 23.65 5.44 -5.74
C PRO A 194 22.48 4.51 -6.00
N GLN A 195 22.06 4.43 -7.27
CA GLN A 195 21.17 3.38 -7.73
C GLN A 195 21.86 2.02 -7.64
N ILE A 196 21.16 1.02 -7.11
CA ILE A 196 21.66 -0.36 -6.96
C ILE A 196 20.82 -1.29 -7.82
N VAL A 197 21.45 -1.90 -8.83
CA VAL A 197 20.88 -3.02 -9.58
C VAL A 197 21.61 -4.35 -9.35
N GLY A 198 22.68 -4.30 -8.56
CA GLY A 198 23.52 -5.44 -8.20
C GLY A 198 24.83 -4.97 -7.61
N VAL A 199 25.76 -5.90 -7.44
CA VAL A 199 27.17 -5.62 -7.12
C VAL A 199 28.02 -6.29 -8.18
N PHE A 200 28.72 -5.48 -8.98
CA PHE A 200 29.47 -5.92 -10.15
C PHE A 200 30.97 -5.67 -9.96
N THR A 201 31.81 -6.57 -10.45
CA THR A 201 33.26 -6.44 -10.43
C THR A 201 33.87 -7.09 -11.67
N ASP A 202 34.97 -6.55 -12.19
CA ASP A 202 35.78 -7.21 -13.22
C ASP A 202 36.81 -8.19 -12.62
N LEU A 203 36.94 -8.19 -11.29
CA LEU A 203 37.83 -9.10 -10.59
C LEU A 203 37.26 -10.51 -10.54
N SER A 204 38.15 -11.47 -10.40
CA SER A 204 37.84 -12.89 -10.36
C SER A 204 38.79 -13.58 -9.38
N GLY A 205 38.33 -14.64 -8.72
CA GLY A 205 39.14 -15.41 -7.78
C GLY A 205 38.65 -15.29 -6.33
N PRO A 206 39.48 -15.65 -5.34
CA PRO A 206 39.09 -15.65 -3.94
C PRO A 206 38.92 -14.22 -3.40
N THR A 207 37.98 -14.07 -2.47
CA THR A 207 37.73 -12.80 -1.78
C THR A 207 38.90 -12.44 -0.86
N PRO A 208 39.52 -11.25 -0.99
CA PRO A 208 40.51 -10.80 -0.03
C PRO A 208 39.87 -10.47 1.33
N PRO A 209 40.57 -10.73 2.45
CA PRO A 209 40.05 -10.44 3.78
C PRO A 209 39.84 -8.93 3.96
N GLY A 210 38.72 -8.56 4.57
CA GLY A 210 38.33 -7.16 4.80
C GLY A 210 37.50 -6.52 3.69
N LEU A 211 37.29 -7.20 2.56
CA LEU A 211 36.34 -6.75 1.55
C LEU A 211 34.90 -6.98 2.02
N SER A 212 34.12 -5.92 2.13
CA SER A 212 32.71 -5.99 2.48
C SER A 212 31.88 -4.93 1.76
N PHE A 213 30.67 -5.32 1.40
CA PHE A 213 29.62 -4.46 0.90
C PHE A 213 28.36 -4.83 1.68
N SER A 214 27.72 -3.83 2.28
CA SER A 214 26.47 -3.98 3.03
C SER A 214 25.53 -2.85 2.65
N ALA A 215 24.39 -3.19 2.04
CA ALA A 215 23.33 -2.24 1.73
C ALA A 215 22.03 -2.65 2.43
N THR A 216 21.46 -1.74 3.22
CA THR A 216 20.16 -1.94 3.87
C THR A 216 19.05 -1.58 2.88
N VAL A 217 18.29 -2.59 2.45
CA VAL A 217 17.22 -2.40 1.46
C VAL A 217 16.05 -1.67 2.13
N ASP A 218 15.43 -0.74 1.41
CA ASP A 218 14.23 -0.05 1.90
C ASP A 218 13.00 -0.97 1.83
N THR A 219 12.67 -1.61 2.95
CA THR A 219 11.53 -2.52 3.08
C THR A 219 10.38 -1.91 3.89
N ARG A 220 10.28 -0.57 3.96
CA ARG A 220 9.31 0.12 4.83
C ARG A 220 7.84 -0.26 4.63
N TYR A 221 7.49 -0.74 3.43
CA TYR A 221 6.12 -1.17 3.09
C TYR A 221 5.86 -2.65 3.36
N SER A 222 6.91 -3.47 3.50
CA SER A 222 6.83 -4.89 3.82
C SER A 222 6.64 -5.07 5.32
N SER A 223 5.39 -4.94 5.76
CA SER A 223 5.02 -5.02 7.18
C SER A 223 3.77 -5.86 7.41
N SER A 224 3.64 -6.41 8.62
CA SER A 224 2.45 -7.11 9.10
C SER A 224 1.89 -6.43 10.36
N PRO A 225 0.57 -6.49 10.59
CA PRO A 225 -0.03 -5.95 11.80
C PRO A 225 0.40 -6.76 13.03
N THR A 226 0.80 -6.08 14.10
CA THR A 226 1.03 -6.72 15.40
C THR A 226 -0.28 -7.34 15.95
N PRO A 227 -0.21 -8.34 16.86
CA PRO A 227 -1.41 -8.87 17.52
C PRO A 227 -2.27 -7.79 18.19
N LEU A 228 -1.65 -6.75 18.75
CA LEU A 228 -2.34 -5.60 19.32
C LEU A 228 -3.13 -4.82 18.27
N LYS A 229 -2.51 -4.50 17.12
CA LYS A 229 -3.18 -3.83 16.01
C LYS A 229 -4.32 -4.68 15.45
N MET A 230 -4.10 -5.99 15.32
CA MET A 230 -5.12 -6.95 14.88
C MET A 230 -6.32 -6.98 15.83
N ALA A 231 -6.08 -7.08 17.14
CA ALA A 231 -7.13 -7.06 18.14
C ALA A 231 -7.92 -5.74 18.11
N ALA A 232 -7.25 -4.59 18.00
CA ALA A 232 -7.91 -3.29 17.90
C ALA A 232 -8.81 -3.18 16.65
N MET A 233 -8.35 -3.66 15.50
CA MET A 233 -9.15 -3.68 14.26
C MET A 233 -10.39 -4.56 14.40
N ILE A 234 -10.23 -5.78 14.92
CA ILE A 234 -11.35 -6.72 15.13
C ILE A 234 -12.35 -6.16 16.13
N LEU A 235 -11.89 -5.69 17.29
CA LEU A 235 -12.75 -5.11 18.32
C LEU A 235 -13.43 -3.82 17.84
N GLY A 236 -12.74 -2.99 17.05
CA GLY A 236 -13.32 -1.80 16.45
C GLY A 236 -14.46 -2.13 15.49
N LEU A 237 -14.25 -3.13 14.62
CA LEU A 237 -15.27 -3.61 13.69
C LEU A 237 -16.48 -4.20 14.43
N LEU A 238 -16.24 -5.07 15.42
CA LEU A 238 -17.30 -5.68 16.23
C LEU A 238 -18.08 -4.62 17.03
N SER A 239 -17.39 -3.65 17.63
CA SER A 239 -18.02 -2.55 18.38
C SER A 239 -18.90 -1.70 17.47
N THR A 240 -18.43 -1.43 16.25
CA THR A 240 -19.22 -0.71 15.24
C THR A 240 -20.48 -1.51 14.84
N ALA A 241 -20.34 -2.82 14.60
CA ALA A 241 -21.48 -3.68 14.28
C ALA A 241 -22.51 -3.71 15.44
N VAL A 242 -22.04 -3.86 16.68
CA VAL A 242 -22.90 -3.81 17.88
C VAL A 242 -23.61 -2.46 18.00
N ALA A 243 -22.90 -1.35 17.74
CA ALA A 243 -23.48 -0.02 17.78
C ALA A 243 -24.60 0.15 16.73
N LEU A 244 -24.39 -0.34 15.50
CA LEU A 244 -25.39 -0.30 14.43
C LEU A 244 -26.61 -1.18 14.74
N VAL A 245 -26.42 -2.37 15.32
CA VAL A 245 -27.51 -3.24 15.75
C VAL A 245 -28.31 -2.58 16.88
N ALA A 246 -27.63 -1.99 17.87
CA ALA A 246 -28.31 -1.27 18.96
C ALA A 246 -29.07 -0.05 18.45
N LEU A 247 -28.50 0.69 17.49
CA LEU A 247 -29.18 1.79 16.82
C LEU A 247 -30.43 1.30 16.07
N HIS A 248 -30.33 0.17 15.36
CA HIS A 248 -31.48 -0.45 14.69
C HIS A 248 -32.62 -0.79 15.67
N VAL A 249 -32.30 -1.33 16.85
CA VAL A 249 -33.31 -1.60 17.89
C VAL A 249 -33.97 -0.32 18.38
N LEU A 250 -33.21 0.77 18.56
CA LEU A 250 -33.76 2.08 18.93
C LEU A 250 -34.68 2.63 17.84
N ASP A 251 -34.33 2.50 16.57
CA ASP A 251 -35.16 2.97 15.45
C ASP A 251 -36.49 2.20 15.36
N THR A 252 -36.54 0.94 15.80
CA THR A 252 -37.80 0.17 15.86
C THR A 252 -38.74 0.63 16.99
N ALA A 253 -38.25 1.42 17.96
CA ALA A 253 -39.04 1.92 19.08
C ALA A 253 -40.14 2.91 18.66
N ASP A 254 -39.93 3.64 17.57
CA ASP A 254 -40.87 4.64 17.04
C ASP A 254 -42.12 4.03 16.39
N GLY A 255 -42.29 2.71 16.45
CA GLY A 255 -43.47 2.00 15.95
C GLY A 255 -43.59 2.00 14.42
N THR A 256 -42.55 2.44 13.71
CA THR A 256 -42.46 2.33 12.26
C THR A 256 -42.28 0.85 11.90
N ARG A 257 -43.37 0.17 11.56
CA ARG A 257 -43.31 -1.15 10.91
C ARG A 257 -42.35 -1.06 9.73
N HIS A 258 -41.44 -2.03 9.59
CA HIS A 258 -40.51 -2.12 8.46
C HIS A 258 -41.24 -1.74 7.16
N ARG A 259 -40.81 -0.65 6.52
CA ARG A 259 -41.09 -0.47 5.10
C ARG A 259 -40.51 -1.71 4.43
N ARG A 260 -41.32 -2.45 3.66
CA ARG A 260 -40.87 -3.66 2.95
C ARG A 260 -39.47 -3.40 2.39
N ILE A 261 -38.50 -4.24 2.76
CA ILE A 261 -37.07 -4.05 2.41
C ILE A 261 -36.93 -3.85 0.90
N LEU A 262 -37.75 -4.56 0.12
CA LEU A 262 -37.82 -4.43 -1.34
C LEU A 262 -39.29 -4.19 -1.76
N PRO A 263 -39.59 -3.12 -2.52
CA PRO A 263 -40.90 -2.90 -3.14
C PRO A 263 -41.35 -4.07 -4.02
N GLN A 264 -42.66 -4.25 -4.19
CA GLN A 264 -43.25 -5.34 -5.00
C GLN A 264 -42.76 -5.35 -6.46
N ARG A 265 -42.35 -4.18 -6.98
CA ARG A 265 -41.81 -3.99 -8.33
C ARG A 265 -40.39 -4.53 -8.52
N TRP A 266 -39.71 -4.90 -7.43
CA TRP A 266 -38.42 -5.59 -7.55
C TRP A 266 -38.55 -6.90 -8.30
N TRP A 267 -39.64 -7.64 -8.11
CA TRP A 267 -39.80 -8.97 -8.72
C TRP A 267 -40.40 -8.95 -10.13
N SER A 268 -40.72 -7.77 -10.68
CA SER A 268 -41.23 -7.64 -12.05
C SER A 268 -40.12 -7.28 -13.02
N ILE A 269 -40.06 -7.96 -14.17
CA ILE A 269 -39.13 -7.64 -15.27
C ILE A 269 -39.95 -7.01 -16.41
N GLY A 270 -39.56 -5.81 -16.83
CA GLY A 270 -40.15 -5.13 -17.99
C GLY A 270 -39.37 -5.34 -19.28
N GLY A 271 -39.94 -4.99 -20.43
CA GLY A 271 -39.24 -5.06 -21.72
C GLY A 271 -38.00 -4.17 -21.80
N LEU A 272 -38.03 -3.01 -21.13
CA LEU A 272 -36.86 -2.13 -21.02
C LEU A 272 -35.73 -2.75 -20.17
N ASP A 273 -36.07 -3.47 -19.09
CA ASP A 273 -35.07 -4.19 -18.28
C ASP A 273 -34.36 -5.23 -19.15
N ALA A 274 -35.12 -6.02 -19.92
CA ALA A 274 -34.55 -7.03 -20.81
C ALA A 274 -33.61 -6.41 -21.86
N LEU A 275 -33.98 -5.26 -22.43
CA LEU A 275 -33.15 -4.54 -23.39
C LEU A 275 -31.82 -4.08 -22.77
N VAL A 276 -31.87 -3.43 -21.59
CA VAL A 276 -30.66 -2.94 -20.91
C VAL A 276 -29.74 -4.10 -20.53
N ILE A 277 -30.29 -5.19 -19.99
CA ILE A 277 -29.52 -6.39 -19.66
C ILE A 277 -28.85 -6.96 -20.91
N ALA A 278 -29.60 -7.11 -22.01
CA ALA A 278 -29.06 -7.63 -23.26
C ALA A 278 -27.91 -6.78 -23.80
N VAL A 279 -28.06 -5.45 -23.79
CA VAL A 279 -27.01 -4.52 -24.24
C VAL A 279 -25.77 -4.60 -23.34
N LEU A 280 -25.92 -4.64 -22.02
CA LEU A 280 -24.80 -4.73 -21.08
C LEU A 280 -24.04 -6.06 -21.21
N VAL A 281 -24.76 -7.17 -21.33
CA VAL A 281 -24.15 -8.50 -21.53
C VAL A 281 -23.46 -8.57 -22.89
N TRP A 282 -24.08 -8.08 -23.95
CA TRP A 282 -23.46 -8.00 -25.27
C TRP A 282 -22.17 -7.18 -25.23
N TRP A 283 -22.23 -5.98 -24.64
CA TRP A 283 -21.07 -5.10 -24.51
C TRP A 283 -19.96 -5.72 -23.66
N HIS A 284 -20.28 -6.54 -22.66
CA HIS A 284 -19.27 -7.24 -21.89
C HIS A 284 -18.40 -8.17 -22.76
N PHE A 285 -18.93 -8.77 -23.82
CA PHE A 285 -18.16 -9.63 -24.71
C PHE A 285 -17.46 -8.87 -25.85
N VAL A 286 -18.14 -7.92 -26.50
CA VAL A 286 -17.61 -7.27 -27.72
C VAL A 286 -17.13 -5.84 -27.51
N GLY A 287 -17.45 -5.24 -26.37
CA GLY A 287 -17.15 -3.85 -26.05
C GLY A 287 -15.68 -3.62 -25.75
N ALA A 288 -15.22 -2.39 -26.01
CA ALA A 288 -13.86 -1.97 -25.70
C ALA A 288 -13.62 -1.91 -24.18
N ASN A 289 -12.37 -2.18 -23.80
CA ASN A 289 -11.86 -2.08 -22.43
C ASN A 289 -11.31 -0.69 -22.13
N THR A 290 -10.96 -0.45 -20.86
CA THR A 290 -10.28 0.79 -20.46
C THR A 290 -8.77 0.66 -20.58
N SER A 291 -8.05 1.79 -20.57
CA SER A 291 -6.59 1.82 -20.66
C SER A 291 -5.89 1.16 -19.48
N ASP A 292 -6.53 1.18 -18.31
CA ASP A 292 -5.89 0.84 -17.03
C ASP A 292 -6.19 -0.59 -16.58
N ASP A 293 -6.97 -1.35 -17.37
CA ASP A 293 -7.30 -2.75 -17.07
C ASP A 293 -6.04 -3.60 -16.86
N GLY A 294 -5.05 -3.46 -17.76
CA GLY A 294 -3.77 -4.18 -17.66
C GLY A 294 -2.91 -3.70 -16.49
N TYR A 295 -3.00 -2.40 -16.16
CA TYR A 295 -2.28 -1.77 -15.07
C TYR A 295 -2.71 -2.37 -13.72
N ILE A 296 -4.02 -2.34 -13.46
CA ILE A 296 -4.64 -2.84 -12.23
C ILE A 296 -4.50 -4.36 -12.14
N LEU A 297 -4.72 -5.10 -13.23
CA LEU A 297 -4.57 -6.56 -13.23
C LEU A 297 -3.15 -6.98 -12.86
N THR A 298 -2.14 -6.28 -13.36
CA THR A 298 -0.73 -6.63 -13.07
C THR A 298 -0.40 -6.34 -11.61
N MET A 299 -0.82 -5.18 -11.09
CA MET A 299 -0.67 -4.85 -9.67
C MET A 299 -1.35 -5.87 -8.75
N ALA A 300 -2.59 -6.25 -9.06
CA ALA A 300 -3.34 -7.23 -8.30
C ALA A 300 -2.68 -8.63 -8.31
N ARG A 301 -2.02 -9.02 -9.41
CA ARG A 301 -1.34 -10.33 -9.48
C ARG A 301 -0.02 -10.38 -8.72
N VAL A 302 0.71 -9.27 -8.64
CA VAL A 302 2.02 -9.23 -7.96
C VAL A 302 1.91 -8.90 -6.46
N SER A 303 0.78 -8.34 -6.01
CA SER A 303 0.60 -7.87 -4.63
C SER A 303 0.75 -8.98 -3.59
N GLU A 304 0.28 -10.20 -3.90
CA GLU A 304 0.35 -11.34 -2.97
C GLU A 304 1.79 -11.76 -2.69
N HIS A 305 2.63 -11.80 -3.72
CA HIS A 305 4.04 -12.12 -3.55
C HIS A 305 4.82 -10.95 -2.91
N ALA A 306 4.45 -9.70 -3.25
CA ALA A 306 5.06 -8.52 -2.66
C ALA A 306 4.71 -8.35 -1.17
N GLY A 307 3.57 -8.88 -0.73
CA GLY A 307 3.03 -8.73 0.63
C GLY A 307 2.34 -7.38 0.88
N TYR A 308 2.16 -6.56 -0.16
CA TYR A 308 1.41 -5.29 -0.12
C TYR A 308 1.01 -4.84 -1.54
N MET A 309 0.02 -3.95 -1.63
CA MET A 309 -0.47 -3.40 -2.90
C MET A 309 0.40 -2.24 -3.41
N ALA A 310 1.50 -2.58 -4.08
CA ALA A 310 2.43 -1.63 -4.68
C ALA A 310 1.90 -1.04 -5.99
N ASN A 311 2.17 0.25 -6.23
CA ASN A 311 2.16 0.76 -7.59
C ASN A 311 3.36 0.17 -8.36
N TYR A 312 3.09 -0.83 -9.20
CA TYR A 312 4.15 -1.61 -9.82
C TYR A 312 4.95 -0.85 -10.89
N TYR A 313 4.32 0.09 -11.58
CA TYR A 313 4.91 0.76 -12.74
C TYR A 313 5.59 2.10 -12.41
N ARG A 314 5.29 2.70 -11.26
CA ARG A 314 5.72 4.06 -10.94
C ARG A 314 6.03 4.25 -9.46
N TRP A 315 6.61 5.42 -9.15
CA TRP A 315 6.79 5.93 -7.79
C TRP A 315 7.56 5.00 -6.86
N PHE A 316 8.61 4.34 -7.38
CA PHE A 316 9.57 3.59 -6.58
C PHE A 316 8.95 2.47 -5.73
N GLY A 317 7.83 1.89 -6.18
CA GLY A 317 7.12 0.82 -5.48
C GLY A 317 6.29 1.29 -4.28
N THR A 318 5.98 2.58 -4.16
CA THR A 318 5.08 3.07 -3.12
C THR A 318 3.69 2.42 -3.24
N PRO A 319 2.99 2.14 -2.13
CA PRO A 319 1.66 1.56 -2.17
C PRO A 319 0.61 2.54 -2.71
N GLU A 320 -0.52 2.00 -3.18
CA GLU A 320 -1.70 2.77 -3.60
C GLU A 320 -2.49 3.41 -2.43
N ALA A 321 -1.99 3.24 -1.21
CA ALA A 321 -2.60 3.82 -0.02
C ALA A 321 -2.77 5.35 -0.17
N PRO A 322 -3.91 5.92 0.27
CA PRO A 322 -4.98 5.30 1.06
C PRO A 322 -6.09 4.61 0.26
N PHE A 323 -5.94 4.45 -1.05
CA PHE A 323 -6.95 3.89 -1.94
C PHE A 323 -6.66 2.41 -2.27
N GLY A 324 -7.58 1.76 -2.99
CA GLY A 324 -7.28 0.45 -3.61
C GLY A 324 -7.66 -0.80 -2.81
N TRP A 325 -8.48 -0.71 -1.75
CA TRP A 325 -8.97 -1.91 -1.03
C TRP A 325 -9.65 -2.95 -1.93
N TYR A 326 -10.25 -2.51 -3.04
CA TYR A 326 -10.89 -3.40 -4.00
C TYR A 326 -9.88 -4.12 -4.92
N TYR A 327 -8.64 -3.64 -5.01
CA TYR A 327 -7.58 -4.35 -5.73
C TYR A 327 -7.22 -5.66 -5.04
N ASP A 328 -7.28 -5.72 -3.71
CA ASP A 328 -7.07 -6.96 -2.96
C ASP A 328 -8.20 -7.98 -3.22
N LEU A 329 -9.43 -7.50 -3.44
CA LEU A 329 -10.53 -8.36 -3.90
C LEU A 329 -10.29 -8.87 -5.33
N LEU A 330 -9.74 -8.04 -6.22
CA LEU A 330 -9.38 -8.46 -7.58
C LEU A 330 -8.21 -9.45 -7.58
N ALA A 331 -7.24 -9.32 -6.67
CA ALA A 331 -6.15 -10.28 -6.49
C ALA A 331 -6.71 -11.67 -6.16
N MET A 332 -7.61 -11.74 -5.18
CA MET A 332 -8.35 -12.96 -4.83
C MET A 332 -9.21 -13.48 -6.00
N TRP A 333 -9.89 -12.59 -6.72
CA TRP A 333 -10.72 -12.95 -7.88
C TRP A 333 -9.91 -13.54 -9.04
N ALA A 334 -8.66 -13.08 -9.20
CA ALA A 334 -7.73 -13.52 -10.25
C ALA A 334 -7.20 -14.96 -10.03
N HIS A 335 -7.37 -15.54 -8.83
CA HIS A 335 -7.03 -16.95 -8.57
C HIS A 335 -7.83 -17.92 -9.41
N VAL A 336 -9.08 -17.56 -9.74
CA VAL A 336 -9.95 -18.42 -10.56
C VAL A 336 -9.57 -18.31 -12.03
N SER A 337 -9.46 -17.09 -12.56
CA SER A 337 -9.05 -16.83 -13.93
C SER A 337 -8.57 -15.39 -14.09
N THR A 338 -7.67 -15.16 -15.04
CA THR A 338 -7.24 -13.81 -15.44
C THR A 338 -7.82 -13.41 -16.80
N ALA A 339 -8.77 -14.17 -17.33
CA ALA A 339 -9.44 -13.86 -18.58
C ALA A 339 -10.24 -12.54 -18.48
N SER A 340 -10.24 -11.74 -19.54
CA SER A 340 -10.90 -10.43 -19.56
C SER A 340 -12.41 -10.50 -19.26
N VAL A 341 -13.09 -11.55 -19.71
CA VAL A 341 -14.52 -11.80 -19.40
C VAL A 341 -14.72 -12.02 -17.90
N TRP A 342 -13.84 -12.79 -17.25
CA TRP A 342 -13.94 -13.07 -15.82
C TRP A 342 -13.59 -11.86 -14.95
N MET A 343 -12.50 -11.17 -15.26
CA MET A 343 -12.03 -10.03 -14.45
C MET A 343 -12.98 -8.83 -14.51
N ARG A 344 -13.74 -8.68 -15.60
CA ARG A 344 -14.75 -7.61 -15.76
C ARG A 344 -16.15 -8.04 -15.30
N LEU A 345 -16.33 -9.27 -14.84
CA LEU A 345 -17.62 -9.77 -14.37
C LEU A 345 -18.17 -9.01 -13.16
N PRO A 346 -17.35 -8.62 -12.15
CA PRO A 346 -17.81 -7.75 -11.08
C PRO A 346 -18.35 -6.40 -11.59
N THR A 347 -17.70 -5.81 -12.59
CA THR A 347 -18.16 -4.56 -13.23
C THR A 347 -19.50 -4.73 -13.93
N LEU A 348 -19.73 -5.86 -14.61
CA LEU A 348 -21.03 -6.17 -15.21
C LEU A 348 -22.12 -6.30 -14.13
N ALA A 349 -21.84 -7.01 -13.04
CA ALA A 349 -22.77 -7.15 -11.92
C ALA A 349 -23.11 -5.79 -11.27
N MET A 350 -22.12 -4.91 -11.12
CA MET A 350 -22.31 -3.55 -10.65
C MET A 350 -23.20 -2.74 -11.60
N ALA A 351 -22.95 -2.79 -12.91
CA ALA A 351 -23.75 -2.09 -13.91
C ALA A 351 -25.23 -2.54 -13.88
N LEU A 352 -25.48 -3.85 -13.77
CA LEU A 352 -26.81 -4.41 -13.62
C LEU A 352 -27.50 -3.95 -12.32
N THR A 353 -26.75 -3.94 -11.22
CA THR A 353 -27.24 -3.47 -9.91
C THR A 353 -27.57 -1.97 -9.96
N CYS A 354 -26.74 -1.16 -10.62
CA CYS A 354 -26.99 0.26 -10.82
C CYS A 354 -28.29 0.49 -11.61
N TRP A 355 -28.50 -0.22 -12.72
CA TRP A 355 -29.76 -0.15 -13.47
C TRP A 355 -30.96 -0.53 -12.60
N TRP A 356 -30.82 -1.59 -11.80
CA TRP A 356 -31.87 -2.07 -10.92
C TRP A 356 -32.27 -1.03 -9.86
N LEU A 357 -31.29 -0.43 -9.19
CA LEU A 357 -31.50 0.62 -8.19
C LEU A 357 -32.12 1.89 -8.80
N ILE A 358 -31.64 2.30 -9.98
CA ILE A 358 -32.17 3.48 -10.68
C ILE A 358 -33.66 3.27 -11.01
N SER A 359 -33.99 2.14 -11.62
CA SER A 359 -35.35 1.86 -12.11
C SER A 359 -36.37 1.62 -10.99
N ARG A 360 -35.96 1.02 -9.87
CA ARG A 360 -36.88 0.59 -8.80
C ARG A 360 -36.91 1.49 -7.58
N GLU A 361 -35.84 2.21 -7.28
CA GLU A 361 -35.75 3.09 -6.10
C GLU A 361 -35.70 4.57 -6.48
N VAL A 362 -34.81 4.96 -7.40
CA VAL A 362 -34.56 6.39 -7.69
C VAL A 362 -35.68 7.02 -8.51
N ILE A 363 -36.08 6.38 -9.62
CA ILE A 363 -37.13 6.91 -10.50
C ILE A 363 -38.48 7.01 -9.79
N PRO A 364 -38.96 6.01 -9.04
CA PRO A 364 -40.25 6.12 -8.36
C PRO A 364 -40.30 7.21 -7.29
N VAL A 365 -39.20 7.42 -6.55
CA VAL A 365 -39.11 8.49 -5.54
C VAL A 365 -39.18 9.86 -6.21
N SER A 366 -38.47 10.05 -7.33
CA SER A 366 -38.46 11.31 -8.08
C SER A 366 -39.73 11.55 -8.91
N ALA A 367 -40.43 10.49 -9.33
CA ALA A 367 -41.67 10.58 -10.10
C ALA A 367 -42.92 10.90 -9.26
N THR A 368 -42.80 10.96 -7.93
CA THR A 368 -43.89 11.48 -7.08
C THR A 368 -44.15 12.95 -7.45
N PRO A 369 -45.33 13.34 -7.97
CA PRO A 369 -45.55 14.70 -8.43
C PRO A 369 -45.39 15.68 -7.25
N SER A 370 -44.35 16.50 -7.33
CA SER A 370 -44.16 17.68 -6.50
C SER A 370 -45.17 18.76 -6.89
N ASN A 371 -46.48 18.50 -6.83
CA ASN A 371 -47.53 19.53 -6.79
C ASN A 371 -48.92 18.89 -6.71
N THR A 372 -49.54 18.91 -5.52
CA THR A 372 -50.97 19.25 -5.24
C THR A 372 -51.52 18.69 -3.90
N ALA A 373 -50.82 17.79 -3.21
CA ALA A 373 -51.34 17.25 -1.93
C ALA A 373 -50.93 18.06 -0.68
N ALA A 374 -49.73 18.66 -0.66
CA ALA A 374 -49.25 19.43 0.49
C ALA A 374 -49.97 20.79 0.66
N LEU A 375 -50.39 21.41 -0.45
CA LEU A 375 -51.17 22.66 -0.43
C LEU A 375 -52.64 22.46 0.02
N ARG A 376 -53.20 21.26 -0.09
CA ARG A 376 -54.57 20.96 0.40
C ARG A 376 -54.63 20.65 1.90
N ARG A 377 -53.57 20.09 2.51
CA ARG A 377 -53.50 19.91 3.98
C ARG A 377 -53.16 21.20 4.74
N GLY A 378 -52.42 22.11 4.13
CA GLY A 378 -52.17 23.46 4.69
C GLY A 378 -53.42 24.35 4.73
N ARG A 379 -54.30 24.28 3.71
CA ARG A 379 -55.54 25.09 3.68
C ARG A 379 -56.66 24.61 4.61
N ARG A 380 -56.74 23.31 4.94
CA ARG A 380 -57.77 22.81 5.89
C ARG A 380 -57.44 23.10 7.36
N ARG A 381 -56.16 23.29 7.73
CA ARG A 381 -55.78 23.72 9.09
C ARG A 381 -55.83 25.24 9.29
N ALA A 382 -55.71 26.03 8.21
CA ALA A 382 -55.81 27.49 8.30
C ALA A 382 -57.25 28.02 8.40
N CYS A 383 -58.25 27.30 7.86
CA CYS A 383 -59.66 27.70 7.97
C CYS A 383 -60.33 27.32 9.31
N SER A 384 -59.74 26.45 10.14
CA SER A 384 -60.33 26.07 11.43
C SER A 384 -59.89 26.94 12.62
N TRP A 385 -59.02 27.94 12.40
CA TRP A 385 -58.43 28.77 13.46
C TRP A 385 -58.93 30.22 13.49
N ARG A 386 -59.85 30.62 12.60
CA ARG A 386 -60.30 32.03 12.50
C ARG A 386 -61.80 32.28 12.66
N CYS A 387 -62.58 31.31 13.13
CA CYS A 387 -63.98 31.54 13.53
C CYS A 387 -64.28 30.95 14.92
N GLY A 388 -64.42 31.84 15.90
CA GLY A 388 -65.34 31.67 17.03
C GLY A 388 -64.79 31.11 18.34
N CYS A 389 -64.51 32.00 19.31
CA CYS A 389 -65.19 32.06 20.63
C CYS A 389 -64.31 32.75 21.69
N ARG A 390 -64.32 34.09 21.71
CA ARG A 390 -64.76 34.91 22.85
C ARG A 390 -65.12 36.30 22.34
#